data_AF-R5CM96-F1
#
_entry.id   AF-R5CM96-F1
#
_cell.length_a   1.000
_cell.length_b   1.000
_cell.length_c   1.000
_cell.angle_alpha   90.00
_cell.angle_beta   90.00
_cell.angle_gamma   90.00
#
_symmetry.space_group_name_H-M   'P 1'
#
loop_
_entity.id
_entity.type
_entity.pdbx_description
1 polymer ?
#
loop_
_entity_poly.entity_id
_entity_poly.type
_entity_poly.pdbx_seq_one_letter_code
_entity_poly.pdbx_strand_id
1 'polypeptide(L)'
;MKRIKNDIVLAIIVAVLAITCGISIYAPVRFEKQQTARENAVKERLVKIRYAEEKYKRDNGVYTDDFADLIKGGYLADSLQYIPFTGNKTFSIVTTVQTGKSGRQIPLMECGAGYDEYLSGLDENRIANLIEEANNAGRYPGLKIGDITIPNDNAGNWE
;
A
#
# COMPACT_ATOMS: atom_id res chain seq x y z
N MET A 1 -50.63 3.52 34.88
CA MET A 1 -49.24 3.01 34.91
C MET A 1 -48.75 2.36 33.61
N LYS A 2 -49.62 1.90 32.67
CA LYS A 2 -49.19 1.26 31.41
C LYS A 2 -48.54 2.23 30.38
N ARG A 3 -49.01 3.48 30.26
CA ARG A 3 -48.50 4.45 29.27
C ARG A 3 -47.05 4.90 29.54
N ILE A 4 -46.75 5.29 30.78
CA ILE A 4 -45.41 5.72 31.21
C ILE A 4 -44.35 4.64 30.95
N LYS A 5 -44.68 3.36 31.14
CA LYS A 5 -43.76 2.25 30.85
C LYS A 5 -43.45 2.13 29.35
N ASN A 6 -44.44 2.33 28.49
CA ASN A 6 -44.26 2.27 27.04
C ASN A 6 -43.44 3.46 26.52
N ASP A 7 -43.66 4.67 27.06
CA ASP A 7 -42.91 5.86 26.68
C ASP A 7 -41.43 5.76 27.06
N ILE A 8 -41.13 5.17 28.22
CA ILE A 8 -39.74 4.88 28.64
C ILE A 8 -39.10 3.81 27.74
N VAL A 9 -39.84 2.75 27.39
CA VAL A 9 -39.35 1.71 26.47
C VAL A 9 -39.05 2.28 25.08
N LEU A 10 -39.93 3.15 24.56
CA LEU A 10 -39.71 3.86 23.29
C LEU A 10 -38.46 4.74 23.34
N ALA A 11 -38.25 5.49 24.42
CA ALA A 11 -37.06 6.32 24.59
C ALA A 11 -35.76 5.51 24.63
N ILE A 12 -35.76 4.35 25.31
CA ILE A 12 -34.61 3.44 25.35
C ILE A 12 -34.30 2.88 23.96
N ILE A 13 -35.33 2.47 23.20
CA ILE A 13 -35.15 1.96 21.83
C ILE A 13 -34.54 3.03 20.92
N VAL A 14 -35.01 4.28 21.01
CA VAL A 14 -34.46 5.40 20.23
C VAL A 14 -33.00 5.69 20.63
N ALA A 15 -32.66 5.67 21.92
CA ALA A 15 -31.30 5.87 22.39
C ALA A 15 -30.35 4.75 21.93
N VAL A 16 -30.78 3.48 22.03
CA VAL A 16 -30.02 2.32 21.55
C VAL A 16 -29.83 2.42 20.03
N LEU A 17 -30.88 2.74 19.27
CA LEU A 17 -30.79 2.97 17.82
C LEU A 17 -29.78 4.07 17.48
N ALA A 18 -29.85 5.23 18.14
CA ALA A 18 -28.92 6.33 17.93
C ALA A 18 -27.46 5.93 18.21
N ILE A 19 -27.22 5.17 19.28
CA ILE A 19 -25.90 4.63 19.60
C ILE A 19 -25.42 3.65 18.52
N THR A 20 -26.28 2.71 18.09
CA THR A 20 -25.91 1.73 17.05
C THR A 20 -25.62 2.38 15.70
N CYS A 21 -26.41 3.40 15.30
CA CYS A 21 -26.16 4.17 14.09
C CYS A 21 -24.85 4.94 14.19
N GLY A 22 -24.54 5.53 15.35
CA GLY A 22 -23.26 6.19 15.60
C GLY A 22 -22.09 5.22 15.42
N ILE A 23 -22.08 4.08 16.11
CA ILE A 23 -21.00 3.09 16.03
C ILE A 23 -20.81 2.59 14.58
N SER A 24 -21.90 2.35 13.86
CA SER A 24 -21.90 1.89 12.46
C SER A 24 -21.27 2.90 11.50
N ILE A 25 -21.40 4.21 11.76
CA ILE A 25 -20.80 5.28 10.94
C ILE A 25 -19.33 5.53 11.32
N TYR A 26 -19.00 5.54 12.62
CA TYR A 26 -17.66 5.91 13.08
C TYR A 26 -16.59 4.83 12.83
N ALA A 27 -16.96 3.54 12.89
CA ALA A 27 -16.04 2.43 12.67
C ALA A 27 -15.45 2.38 11.24
N PRO A 28 -16.24 2.41 10.13
CA PRO A 28 -15.69 2.37 8.78
C PRO A 28 -14.78 3.58 8.48
N VAL A 29 -15.19 4.77 8.91
CA VAL A 29 -14.45 6.01 8.66
C VAL A 29 -13.07 6.02 9.32
N ARG A 30 -12.90 5.35 10.47
CA ARG A 30 -11.60 5.29 11.15
C ARG A 30 -10.60 4.40 10.42
N PHE A 31 -11.04 3.28 9.86
CA PHE A 31 -10.17 2.39 9.08
C PHE A 31 -9.71 3.09 7.81
N GLU A 32 -10.66 3.65 7.04
CA GLU A 32 -10.37 4.34 5.78
C GLU A 32 -9.38 5.50 5.99
N LYS A 33 -9.59 6.34 7.01
CA LYS A 33 -8.65 7.43 7.33
C LYS A 33 -7.24 6.93 7.61
N GLN A 34 -7.09 5.86 8.38
CA GLN A 34 -5.78 5.29 8.69
C GLN A 34 -5.17 4.64 7.46
N GLN A 35 -5.95 3.88 6.68
CA GLN A 35 -5.50 3.28 5.43
C GLN A 35 -4.96 4.36 4.49
N THR A 36 -5.73 5.41 4.19
CA THR A 36 -5.28 6.50 3.31
C THR A 36 -4.01 7.17 3.83
N ALA A 37 -3.92 7.44 5.13
CA ALA A 37 -2.71 8.03 5.72
C ALA A 37 -1.48 7.12 5.55
N ARG A 38 -1.64 5.81 5.76
CA ARG A 38 -0.55 4.85 5.61
C ARG A 38 -0.16 4.65 4.15
N GLU A 39 -1.13 4.53 3.26
CA GLU A 39 -0.90 4.45 1.81
C GLU A 39 -0.15 5.67 1.28
N ASN A 40 -0.51 6.89 1.72
CA ASN A 40 0.18 8.10 1.29
C ASN A 40 1.67 8.09 1.70
N ALA A 41 1.98 7.66 2.92
CA ALA A 41 3.36 7.53 3.38
C ALA A 41 4.14 6.47 2.58
N VAL A 42 3.50 5.35 2.24
CA VAL A 42 4.09 4.27 1.43
C VAL A 42 4.33 4.76 -0.01
N LYS A 43 3.35 5.41 -0.64
CA LYS A 43 3.45 6.01 -1.99
C LYS A 43 4.60 7.00 -2.06
N GLU A 44 4.77 7.85 -1.05
CA GLU A 44 5.90 8.80 -1.00
C GLU A 44 7.26 8.08 -1.01
N ARG A 45 7.40 6.98 -0.27
CA ARG A 45 8.63 6.17 -0.25
C ARG A 45 8.87 5.49 -1.58
N LEU A 46 7.84 4.88 -2.17
CA LEU A 46 7.94 4.25 -3.49
C LEU A 46 8.34 5.26 -4.57
N VAL A 47 7.79 6.48 -4.58
CA VAL A 47 8.21 7.54 -5.52
C VAL A 47 9.68 7.90 -5.36
N LYS A 48 10.20 7.94 -4.12
CA LYS A 48 11.63 8.19 -3.87
C LYS A 48 12.51 7.03 -4.36
N ILE A 49 12.07 5.79 -4.16
CA ILE A 49 12.75 4.58 -4.65
C ILE A 49 12.76 4.58 -6.19
N ARG A 50 11.63 4.86 -6.84
CA ARG A 50 11.53 5.02 -8.31
C ARG A 50 12.59 5.97 -8.85
N TYR A 51 12.70 7.15 -8.25
CA TYR A 51 13.67 8.15 -8.68
C TYR A 51 15.13 7.73 -8.44
N ALA A 52 15.40 6.99 -7.35
CA ALA A 52 16.72 6.42 -7.08
C ALA A 52 17.10 5.35 -8.11
N GLU A 53 16.19 4.44 -8.42
CA GLU A 53 16.37 3.39 -9.43
C GLU A 53 16.57 3.96 -10.84
N GLU A 54 15.81 5.00 -11.21
CA GLU A 54 16.01 5.68 -12.48
C GLU A 54 17.37 6.36 -12.59
N LYS A 55 17.88 6.94 -11.50
CA LYS A 55 19.26 7.46 -11.45
C LYS A 55 20.27 6.33 -11.60
N TYR A 56 20.14 5.29 -10.80
CA TYR A 56 21.02 4.13 -10.84
C TYR A 56 21.08 3.51 -12.24
N LYS A 57 19.93 3.35 -12.90
CA LYS A 57 19.85 2.84 -14.28
C LYS A 57 20.48 3.76 -15.31
N ARG A 58 20.41 5.08 -15.14
CA ARG A 58 21.11 6.01 -16.05
C ARG A 58 22.63 5.83 -15.99
N ASP A 59 23.16 5.54 -14.81
CA ASP A 59 24.60 5.44 -14.58
C ASP A 59 25.14 4.02 -14.87
N ASN A 60 24.31 2.98 -14.66
CA ASN A 60 24.73 1.57 -14.76
C ASN A 60 24.07 0.79 -15.92
N GLY A 61 23.08 1.36 -16.59
CA GLY A 61 22.34 0.72 -17.69
C GLY A 61 21.25 -0.28 -17.27
N VAL A 62 21.20 -0.67 -15.99
CA VAL A 62 20.22 -1.62 -15.41
C VAL A 62 19.72 -1.12 -14.05
N TYR A 63 18.60 -1.66 -13.58
CA TYR A 63 18.14 -1.48 -12.20
C TYR A 63 18.89 -2.40 -11.23
N THR A 64 18.78 -2.16 -9.92
CA THR A 64 19.29 -3.06 -8.87
C THR A 64 18.14 -3.56 -8.01
N ASP A 65 18.28 -4.75 -7.42
CA ASP A 65 17.39 -5.27 -6.38
C ASP A 65 18.02 -5.19 -4.98
N ASP A 66 19.20 -4.57 -4.86
CA ASP A 66 19.89 -4.34 -3.59
C ASP A 66 19.83 -2.86 -3.19
N PHE A 67 19.09 -2.56 -2.11
CA PHE A 67 19.07 -1.21 -1.53
C PHE A 67 20.47 -0.71 -1.13
N ALA A 68 21.39 -1.61 -0.78
CA ALA A 68 22.76 -1.20 -0.43
C ALA A 68 23.49 -0.55 -1.61
N ASP A 69 23.22 -0.95 -2.85
CA ASP A 69 23.78 -0.31 -4.05
C ASP A 69 23.23 1.10 -4.23
N LEU A 70 21.92 1.27 -4.03
CA LEU A 70 21.28 2.58 -4.06
C LEU A 70 21.82 3.53 -2.99
N ILE A 71 22.08 3.00 -1.78
CA ILE A 71 22.56 3.77 -0.64
C ILE A 71 24.04 4.12 -0.80
N LYS A 72 24.90 3.15 -1.13
CA LYS A 72 26.34 3.37 -1.34
C LYS A 72 26.58 4.31 -2.52
N GLY A 73 25.74 4.24 -3.55
CA GLY A 73 25.78 5.16 -4.69
C GLY A 73 25.21 6.55 -4.41
N GLY A 74 24.63 6.80 -3.23
CA GLY A 74 24.04 8.10 -2.87
C GLY A 74 22.73 8.41 -3.61
N TYR A 75 22.08 7.40 -4.20
CA TYR A 75 20.81 7.56 -4.91
C TYR A 75 19.62 7.57 -3.95
N LEU A 76 19.71 6.81 -2.85
CA LEU A 76 18.66 6.65 -1.84
C LEU A 76 19.23 6.86 -0.44
N ALA A 77 18.53 7.60 0.41
CA ALA A 77 18.88 7.66 1.83
C ALA A 77 18.50 6.34 2.53
N ASP A 78 19.36 5.86 3.42
CA ASP A 78 19.22 4.55 4.11
C ASP A 78 17.84 4.34 4.74
N SER A 79 17.27 5.37 5.38
CA SER A 79 15.95 5.27 6.02
C SER A 79 14.78 5.10 5.05
N LEU A 80 14.96 5.30 3.75
CA LEU A 80 13.89 5.22 2.74
C LEU A 80 13.59 3.78 2.29
N GLN A 81 14.47 2.81 2.59
CA GLN A 81 14.26 1.40 2.24
C GLN A 81 13.16 0.72 3.08
N TYR A 82 12.81 1.31 4.23
CA TYR A 82 11.88 0.71 5.19
C TYR A 82 10.43 1.11 4.90
N ILE A 83 9.53 0.13 4.97
CA ILE A 83 8.09 0.31 4.86
C ILE A 83 7.60 1.04 6.13
N PRO A 84 6.94 2.20 5.99
CA PRO A 84 6.36 2.90 7.13
C PRO A 84 5.44 2.00 7.97
N PHE A 85 5.45 2.20 9.30
CA PHE A 85 4.59 1.48 10.26
C PHE A 85 4.90 -0.01 10.50
N THR A 86 6.00 -0.54 9.94
CA THR A 86 6.34 -1.97 10.04
C THR A 86 7.50 -2.29 10.98
N GLY A 87 7.99 -1.29 11.74
CA GLY A 87 9.21 -1.41 12.53
C GLY A 87 10.45 -1.28 11.65
N ASN A 88 10.80 -2.35 10.92
CA ASN A 88 12.02 -2.44 10.09
C ASN A 88 11.85 -3.32 8.83
N LYS A 89 10.62 -3.61 8.37
CA LYS A 89 10.47 -4.34 7.10
C LYS A 89 10.90 -3.44 5.94
N THR A 90 11.58 -4.01 4.96
CA THR A 90 11.99 -3.30 3.74
C THR A 90 10.99 -3.55 2.63
N PHE A 91 10.94 -2.63 1.65
CA PHE A 91 10.21 -2.88 0.41
C PHE A 91 10.77 -4.12 -0.30
N SER A 92 9.91 -4.84 -1.02
CA SER A 92 10.34 -5.93 -1.91
C SER A 92 10.64 -5.34 -3.28
N ILE A 93 11.87 -5.51 -3.76
CA ILE A 93 12.30 -5.07 -5.09
C ILE A 93 12.79 -6.28 -5.90
N VAL A 94 12.42 -6.32 -7.17
CA VAL A 94 12.83 -7.34 -8.12
C VAL A 94 13.18 -6.66 -9.44
N THR A 95 14.24 -7.12 -10.09
CA THR A 95 14.65 -6.61 -11.42
C THR A 95 14.75 -7.73 -12.44
N THR A 96 14.59 -7.37 -13.71
CA THR A 96 14.82 -8.29 -14.83
C THR A 96 15.22 -7.53 -16.08
N VAL A 97 15.83 -8.21 -17.05
CA VAL A 97 16.13 -7.66 -18.37
C VAL A 97 15.42 -8.50 -19.41
N GLN A 98 14.42 -7.91 -20.05
CA GLN A 98 13.72 -8.55 -21.17
C GLN A 98 14.39 -8.22 -22.50
N THR A 99 14.32 -9.14 -23.46
CA THR A 99 14.75 -8.89 -24.84
C THR A 99 13.55 -8.50 -25.70
N GLY A 100 13.54 -7.26 -26.19
CA GLY A 100 12.50 -6.76 -27.09
C GLY A 100 12.60 -7.38 -28.48
N LYS A 101 11.55 -7.18 -29.30
CA LYS A 101 11.44 -7.73 -30.67
C LYS A 101 12.62 -7.36 -31.59
N SER A 102 13.29 -6.24 -31.32
CA SER A 102 14.45 -5.76 -32.07
C SER A 102 15.79 -6.25 -31.52
N GLY A 103 15.80 -7.17 -30.55
CA GLY A 103 17.01 -7.59 -29.81
C GLY A 103 17.48 -6.59 -28.75
N ARG A 104 16.78 -5.46 -28.58
CA ARG A 104 17.11 -4.45 -27.55
C ARG A 104 16.83 -5.01 -26.16
N GLN A 105 17.80 -4.87 -25.26
CA GLN A 105 17.61 -5.17 -23.84
C GLN A 105 16.76 -4.09 -23.17
N ILE A 106 15.76 -4.52 -22.40
CA ILE A 106 14.80 -3.68 -21.70
C ILE A 106 14.89 -4.02 -20.21
N PRO A 107 15.66 -3.26 -19.42
CA PRO A 107 15.68 -3.39 -17.98
C PRO A 107 14.33 -2.97 -17.40
N LEU A 108 13.75 -3.83 -16.56
CA LEU A 108 12.51 -3.66 -15.84
C LEU A 108 12.74 -3.87 -14.34
N MET A 109 11.93 -3.21 -13.53
CA MET A 109 11.91 -3.39 -12.09
C MET A 109 10.46 -3.43 -11.59
N GLU A 110 10.27 -4.03 -10.43
CA GLU A 110 9.06 -3.93 -9.63
C GLU A 110 9.47 -3.73 -8.18
N CYS A 111 8.88 -2.74 -7.50
CA CYS A 111 9.12 -2.52 -6.07
C CYS A 111 7.80 -2.24 -5.36
N GLY A 112 7.53 -2.92 -4.25
CA GLY A 112 6.25 -2.82 -3.56
C GLY A 112 6.23 -3.27 -2.11
N ALA A 113 5.07 -3.07 -1.49
CA ALA A 113 4.73 -3.51 -0.15
C ALA A 113 3.27 -3.99 -0.10
N GLY A 114 3.01 -5.07 0.65
CA GLY A 114 1.69 -5.68 0.78
C GLY A 114 0.76 -4.94 1.75
N TYR A 115 -0.55 -5.04 1.56
CA TYR A 115 -1.54 -4.49 2.49
C TYR A 115 -1.36 -5.03 3.92
N ASP A 116 -1.05 -6.33 4.06
CA ASP A 116 -0.79 -7.00 5.34
C ASP A 116 0.40 -6.41 6.09
N GLU A 117 1.35 -5.82 5.37
CA GLU A 117 2.56 -5.24 5.95
C GLU A 117 2.27 -3.84 6.49
N TYR A 118 1.95 -2.89 5.61
CA TYR A 118 1.85 -1.49 6.02
C TYR A 118 0.52 -1.16 6.70
N LEU A 119 -0.53 -1.99 6.57
CA LEU A 119 -1.78 -1.84 7.35
C LEU A 119 -1.77 -2.68 8.63
N SER A 120 -0.66 -3.36 8.96
CA SER A 120 -0.53 -4.15 10.19
C SER A 120 -0.98 -3.39 11.44
N GLY A 121 -1.76 -4.04 12.29
CA GLY A 121 -2.35 -3.44 13.50
C GLY A 121 -3.61 -2.60 13.27
N LEU A 122 -4.14 -2.55 12.04
CA LEU A 122 -5.52 -2.11 11.78
C LEU A 122 -6.47 -3.32 11.83
N ASP A 123 -7.71 -3.16 11.36
CA ASP A 123 -8.72 -4.21 11.34
C ASP A 123 -8.32 -5.35 10.37
N GLU A 124 -7.96 -6.51 10.92
CA GLU A 124 -7.45 -7.66 10.17
C GLU A 124 -8.47 -8.22 9.16
N ASN A 125 -9.77 -8.20 9.49
CA ASN A 125 -10.80 -8.68 8.55
C ASN A 125 -10.89 -7.76 7.33
N ARG A 126 -10.77 -6.45 7.54
CA ARG A 126 -10.76 -5.50 6.42
C ARG A 126 -9.50 -5.65 5.57
N ILE A 127 -8.35 -5.87 6.19
CA ILE A 127 -7.10 -6.13 5.46
C ILE A 127 -7.23 -7.40 4.61
N ALA A 128 -7.76 -8.49 5.19
CA ALA A 128 -7.99 -9.73 4.47
C ALA A 128 -8.93 -9.53 3.26
N ASN A 129 -10.02 -8.79 3.44
CA ASN A 129 -10.94 -8.45 2.34
C ASN A 129 -10.23 -7.65 1.23
N LEU A 130 -9.40 -6.64 1.57
CA LEU A 130 -8.64 -5.87 0.58
C LEU A 130 -7.68 -6.75 -0.23
N ILE A 131 -7.01 -7.69 0.44
CA ILE A 131 -6.10 -8.64 -0.20
C ILE A 131 -6.87 -9.58 -1.13
N GLU A 132 -8.00 -10.13 -0.66
CA GLU A 132 -8.86 -11.00 -1.45
C GLU A 132 -9.41 -10.27 -2.68
N GLU A 133 -9.93 -9.05 -2.52
CA GLU A 133 -10.44 -8.23 -3.63
C GLU A 133 -9.36 -7.90 -4.67
N ALA A 134 -8.13 -7.60 -4.22
CA ALA A 134 -7.02 -7.36 -5.13
C ALA A 134 -6.67 -8.62 -5.91
N ASN A 135 -6.52 -9.76 -5.23
CA ASN A 135 -6.19 -11.04 -5.85
C ASN A 135 -7.27 -11.49 -6.84
N ASN A 136 -8.55 -11.40 -6.46
CA ASN A 136 -9.69 -11.75 -7.33
C ASN A 136 -9.76 -10.87 -8.58
N ALA A 137 -9.30 -9.61 -8.47
CA ALA A 137 -9.18 -8.69 -9.60
C ALA A 137 -7.87 -8.85 -10.41
N GLY A 138 -6.99 -9.79 -10.05
CA GLY A 138 -5.67 -9.96 -10.67
C GLY A 138 -4.74 -8.76 -10.45
N ARG A 139 -4.98 -7.97 -9.39
CA ARG A 139 -4.15 -6.81 -9.01
C ARG A 139 -3.18 -7.20 -7.92
N TYR A 140 -2.07 -6.46 -7.83
CA TYR A 140 -1.14 -6.59 -6.71
C TYR A 140 -1.83 -6.24 -5.38
N PRO A 141 -1.77 -7.09 -4.34
CA PRO A 141 -2.45 -6.88 -3.05
C PRO A 141 -1.68 -5.89 -2.15
N GLY A 142 -1.51 -4.67 -2.66
CA GLY A 142 -0.80 -3.60 -1.96
C GLY A 142 -0.45 -2.45 -2.91
N LEU A 143 0.65 -1.78 -2.61
CA LEU A 143 1.18 -0.69 -3.44
C LEU A 143 2.48 -1.13 -4.10
N LYS A 144 2.58 -0.94 -5.41
CA LYS A 144 3.81 -1.21 -6.16
C LYS A 144 4.06 -0.15 -7.22
N ILE A 145 5.34 0.03 -7.55
CA ILE A 145 5.82 0.72 -8.75
C ILE A 145 6.47 -0.28 -9.69
N GLY A 146 6.37 -0.01 -10.98
CA GLY A 146 6.98 -0.87 -11.98
C GLY A 146 6.28 -2.21 -12.15
N ASP A 147 6.75 -2.92 -13.17
CA ASP A 147 6.25 -4.22 -13.55
C ASP A 147 7.35 -4.95 -14.31
N ILE A 148 7.72 -6.13 -13.82
CA ILE A 148 8.77 -6.97 -14.41
C ILE A 148 8.28 -7.73 -15.65
N THR A 149 6.97 -7.72 -15.93
CA THR A 149 6.36 -8.43 -17.05
C THR A 149 6.08 -7.50 -18.23
N ILE A 150 5.59 -6.29 -17.97
CA ILE A 150 5.19 -5.32 -18.99
C ILE A 150 5.88 -3.97 -18.72
N PRO A 151 6.63 -3.40 -19.69
CA PRO A 151 7.17 -2.05 -19.53
C PRO A 151 6.05 -1.03 -19.30
N ASN A 152 6.06 -0.37 -18.15
CA ASN A 152 5.04 0.61 -17.74
C ASN A 152 5.67 1.94 -17.25
N ASP A 153 6.90 2.24 -17.67
CA ASP A 153 7.65 3.42 -17.23
C ASP A 153 7.78 3.56 -15.71
N ASN A 154 7.89 2.42 -15.01
CA ASN A 154 7.93 2.34 -13.55
C ASN A 154 6.72 3.00 -12.86
N ALA A 155 5.56 3.04 -13.53
CA ALA A 155 4.35 3.64 -12.98
C ALA A 155 3.89 2.93 -11.69
N GLY A 156 3.28 3.71 -10.79
CA GLY A 156 2.61 3.18 -9.61
C GLY A 156 1.28 2.55 -9.95
N ASN A 157 0.85 1.50 -9.24
CA ASN A 157 -0.48 0.89 -9.45
C ASN A 157 -1.66 1.77 -8.96
N TRP A 158 -1.40 3.02 -8.59
CA TRP A 158 -2.36 4.03 -8.18
C TRP A 158 -2.42 5.24 -9.14
N GLU A 159 -1.60 5.24 -10.20
CA GLU A 159 -1.53 6.30 -11.21
C GLU A 159 -2.52 6.08 -12.36
#